data_AF-A0A167CUH7-F1
#
_entry.id   AF-A0A167CUH7-F1
#
_cell.length_a   1.000
_cell.length_b   1.000
_cell.length_c   1.000
_cell.angle_alpha   90.00
_cell.angle_beta   90.00
_cell.angle_gamma   90.00
#
_symmetry.space_group_name_H-M   'P 1'
#
loop_
_entity.id
_entity.type
_entity.pdbx_description
1 polymer ?
#
loop_
_entity_poly.entity_id
_entity_poly.type
_entity_poly.pdbx_seq_one_letter_code
_entity_poly.pdbx_strand_id
1 'polypeptide(L)'
;MTQKTVYLTFDDGPSKLTGQVLDILKEANVKGTFFVLGQQVHQYPELLTRTLEEGHAVGNHTYNHSYDELYKEFFPFWNQIKQTEDEINLITGFRPSLVRAPGGTAGHFDDTYFSLLKQGGYQVIDWNVDSGDSKRRSVPAQEIIKNATLEIQTDEVIVLMHDGGGHEETIKALPTIIKFYQDKGYKFDVLSSEQEPVQFKVSKSAQTLNRHQPSQSWIATHVIPNAALFAEGKRLVLEVGRMETSLEHGEYMITEDKIMVPLRITMDKLGVQVKWDAKNKQVMIQKGLETLQIHVSTGEWTVLNRKTNGLIVSRNVPMQLRGDTLWVPLRELLQETGHKDISISMNEEEWRVSTREATKIYLNQNL
;
A
#
# COMPACT_ATOMS: atom_id res chain seq x y z
N MET A 1 25.06 28.67 -5.68
CA MET A 1 23.71 28.63 -5.07
C MET A 1 23.23 27.20 -5.23
N THR A 2 22.62 26.63 -4.19
CA THR A 2 21.90 25.35 -4.27
C THR A 2 20.86 25.44 -5.39
N GLN A 3 20.80 24.42 -6.25
CA GLN A 3 19.78 24.36 -7.29
C GLN A 3 18.43 24.12 -6.60
N LYS A 4 17.43 24.93 -6.92
CA LYS A 4 16.08 24.78 -6.35
C LYS A 4 15.36 23.60 -7.01
N THR A 5 14.54 22.91 -6.23
CA THR A 5 13.75 21.76 -6.68
C THR A 5 12.26 22.06 -6.52
N VAL A 6 11.47 21.67 -7.52
CA VAL A 6 10.01 21.66 -7.46
C VAL A 6 9.50 20.22 -7.53
N TYR A 7 8.59 19.91 -6.64
CA TYR A 7 7.87 18.65 -6.56
C TYR A 7 6.41 18.93 -6.92
N LEU A 8 5.99 18.50 -8.10
CA LEU A 8 4.59 18.56 -8.50
C LEU A 8 3.86 17.40 -7.86
N THR A 9 2.80 17.69 -7.10
CA THR A 9 2.05 16.67 -6.38
C THR A 9 0.57 16.69 -6.74
N PHE A 10 -0.03 15.52 -6.87
CA PHE A 10 -1.41 15.32 -7.32
C PHE A 10 -2.16 14.43 -6.34
N ASP A 11 -3.26 14.94 -5.80
CA ASP A 11 -4.11 14.23 -4.84
C ASP A 11 -5.42 13.75 -5.48
N ASP A 12 -6.09 12.81 -4.80
CA ASP A 12 -7.42 12.25 -5.11
C ASP A 12 -7.50 11.29 -6.31
N GLY A 13 -6.42 11.10 -7.05
CA GLY A 13 -6.32 10.10 -8.11
C GLY A 13 -6.21 8.64 -7.63
N PRO A 14 -6.10 7.69 -8.57
CA PRO A 14 -6.19 7.89 -10.01
C PRO A 14 -7.64 8.19 -10.46
N SER A 15 -7.79 8.81 -11.62
CA SER A 15 -9.08 9.07 -12.25
C SER A 15 -8.93 9.10 -13.77
N LYS A 16 -10.02 9.39 -14.48
CA LYS A 16 -9.97 9.63 -15.94
C LYS A 16 -9.04 10.79 -16.36
N LEU A 17 -8.67 11.65 -15.41
CA LEU A 17 -7.75 12.77 -15.64
C LEU A 17 -6.28 12.39 -15.45
N THR A 18 -5.96 11.39 -14.62
CA THR A 18 -4.58 10.98 -14.32
C THR A 18 -3.79 10.65 -15.58
N GLY A 19 -4.38 9.94 -16.54
CA GLY A 19 -3.72 9.63 -17.81
C GLY A 19 -3.26 10.87 -18.58
N GLN A 20 -4.07 11.94 -18.57
CA GLN A 20 -3.73 13.22 -19.21
C GLN A 20 -2.65 13.98 -18.44
N VAL A 21 -2.65 13.91 -17.10
CA VAL A 21 -1.55 14.44 -16.28
C VAL A 21 -0.23 13.75 -16.66
N LEU A 22 -0.23 12.41 -16.70
CA LEU A 22 0.95 11.62 -17.05
C LEU A 22 1.46 11.98 -18.47
N ASP A 23 0.56 12.12 -19.45
CA ASP A 23 0.92 12.55 -20.81
C ASP A 23 1.62 13.92 -20.80
N ILE A 24 1.09 14.92 -20.08
CA ILE A 24 1.69 16.25 -19.98
C ILE A 24 3.06 16.20 -19.29
N LEU A 25 3.19 15.46 -18.19
CA LEU A 25 4.47 15.31 -17.48
C LEU A 25 5.53 14.65 -18.38
N LYS A 26 5.14 13.62 -19.13
CA LYS A 26 5.99 12.93 -20.10
C LYS A 26 6.43 13.82 -21.25
N GLU A 27 5.50 14.58 -21.85
CA GLU A 27 5.80 15.55 -22.92
C GLU A 27 6.79 16.62 -22.45
N ALA A 28 6.66 17.08 -21.21
CA ALA A 28 7.58 18.04 -20.62
C ALA A 28 8.87 17.43 -20.04
N ASN A 29 9.01 16.09 -20.08
CA ASN A 29 10.10 15.32 -19.50
C ASN A 29 10.36 15.64 -18.01
N VAL A 30 9.29 15.73 -17.23
CA VAL A 30 9.32 15.96 -15.78
C VAL A 30 8.62 14.82 -15.04
N LYS A 31 8.90 14.69 -13.74
CA LYS A 31 8.24 13.72 -12.85
C LYS A 31 7.35 14.44 -11.84
N GLY A 32 6.55 13.64 -11.12
CA GLY A 32 5.60 14.11 -10.12
C GLY A 32 5.30 13.03 -9.09
N THR A 33 4.62 13.40 -8.02
CA THR A 33 4.21 12.48 -6.95
C THR A 33 2.68 12.44 -6.86
N PHE A 34 2.10 11.25 -6.85
CA PHE A 34 0.65 11.04 -6.82
C PHE A 34 0.24 10.45 -5.48
N PHE A 35 -0.54 11.18 -4.69
CA PHE A 35 -1.14 10.68 -3.46
C PHE A 35 -2.51 10.09 -3.78
N VAL A 36 -2.56 8.77 -3.81
CA VAL A 36 -3.71 8.04 -4.38
C VAL A 36 -4.69 7.56 -3.33
N LEU A 37 -5.97 7.52 -3.70
CA LEU A 37 -7.04 6.93 -2.91
C LEU A 37 -7.17 5.43 -3.19
N GLY A 38 -7.23 4.61 -2.14
CA GLY A 38 -7.35 3.16 -2.29
C GLY A 38 -8.56 2.70 -3.11
N GLN A 39 -9.72 3.36 -2.94
CA GLN A 39 -10.91 3.04 -3.75
C GLN A 39 -10.71 3.33 -5.24
N GLN A 40 -9.89 4.35 -5.56
CA GLN A 40 -9.62 4.73 -6.95
C GLN A 40 -8.55 3.85 -7.58
N VAL A 41 -7.55 3.45 -6.79
CA VAL A 41 -6.56 2.44 -7.18
C VAL A 41 -7.25 1.13 -7.58
N HIS A 42 -8.24 0.69 -6.81
CA HIS A 42 -9.03 -0.49 -7.15
C HIS A 42 -9.81 -0.33 -8.47
N GLN A 43 -10.28 0.88 -8.76
CA GLN A 43 -11.06 1.18 -9.95
C GLN A 43 -10.20 1.37 -11.22
N TYR A 44 -8.99 1.91 -11.07
CA TYR A 44 -8.07 2.25 -12.17
C TYR A 44 -6.66 1.67 -11.94
N PRO A 45 -6.52 0.34 -11.77
CA PRO A 45 -5.24 -0.29 -11.47
C PRO A 45 -4.21 -0.05 -12.59
N GLU A 46 -4.65 0.07 -13.84
CA GLU A 46 -3.78 0.34 -14.99
C GLU A 46 -3.11 1.72 -14.92
N LEU A 47 -3.80 2.71 -14.37
CA LEU A 47 -3.25 4.06 -14.21
C LEU A 47 -2.23 4.10 -13.07
N LEU A 48 -2.47 3.37 -11.98
CA LEU A 48 -1.48 3.23 -10.91
C LEU A 48 -0.19 2.57 -11.42
N THR A 49 -0.29 1.47 -12.16
CA THR A 49 0.87 0.79 -12.76
C THR A 49 1.63 1.73 -13.70
N ARG A 50 0.91 2.43 -14.59
CA ARG A 50 1.51 3.40 -15.50
C ARG A 50 2.26 4.51 -14.76
N THR A 51 1.70 5.04 -13.67
CA THR A 51 2.35 6.07 -12.84
C THR A 51 3.73 5.60 -12.35
N LEU A 52 3.83 4.37 -11.83
CA LEU A 52 5.12 3.82 -11.37
C LEU A 52 6.07 3.50 -12.53
N GLU A 53 5.59 2.89 -13.62
CA GLU A 53 6.40 2.55 -14.80
C GLU A 53 7.00 3.77 -15.49
N GLU A 54 6.28 4.90 -15.48
CA GLU A 54 6.77 6.18 -16.00
C GLU A 54 7.69 6.91 -15.00
N GLY A 55 8.01 6.31 -13.84
CA GLY A 55 9.01 6.81 -12.90
C GLY A 55 8.51 7.95 -11.99
N HIS A 56 7.19 8.04 -11.79
CA HIS A 56 6.59 8.93 -10.80
C HIS A 56 6.58 8.25 -9.42
N ALA A 57 6.55 9.04 -8.34
CA ALA A 57 6.35 8.48 -7.01
C ALA A 57 4.86 8.34 -6.70
N VAL A 58 4.51 7.34 -5.89
CA VAL A 58 3.16 7.13 -5.36
C VAL A 58 3.20 7.26 -3.83
N GLY A 59 2.28 8.05 -3.29
CA GLY A 59 1.99 8.17 -1.87
C GLY A 59 0.56 7.72 -1.57
N ASN A 60 0.26 7.53 -0.29
CA ASN A 60 -1.04 7.10 0.21
C ASN A 60 -1.89 8.31 0.62
N HIS A 61 -3.13 8.38 0.13
CA HIS A 61 -4.09 9.45 0.47
C HIS A 61 -5.33 8.95 1.21
N THR A 62 -5.22 7.83 1.94
CA THR A 62 -6.34 7.09 2.56
C THR A 62 -7.21 6.36 1.53
N TYR A 63 -8.30 5.72 1.99
CA TYR A 63 -9.09 4.85 1.13
C TYR A 63 -10.23 5.60 0.43
N ASN A 64 -11.00 6.39 1.17
CA ASN A 64 -12.23 7.02 0.67
C ASN A 64 -12.29 8.55 0.81
N HIS A 65 -11.32 9.20 1.46
CA HIS A 65 -11.30 10.64 1.71
C HIS A 65 -12.48 11.17 2.57
N SER A 66 -13.06 10.32 3.44
CA SER A 66 -14.16 10.68 4.33
C SER A 66 -13.67 11.35 5.61
N TYR A 67 -13.68 12.68 5.65
CA TYR A 67 -13.27 13.48 6.82
C TYR A 67 -13.92 13.03 8.15
N ASP A 68 -15.22 12.73 8.09
CA ASP A 68 -16.01 12.30 9.25
C ASP A 68 -15.60 10.93 9.78
N GLU A 69 -14.91 10.11 8.99
CA GLU A 69 -14.34 8.84 9.44
C GLU A 69 -12.90 9.05 9.91
N LEU A 70 -12.10 9.72 9.07
CA LEU A 70 -10.65 9.81 9.21
C LEU A 70 -10.21 10.50 10.50
N TYR A 71 -10.87 11.57 10.91
CA TYR A 71 -10.34 12.45 11.96
C TYR A 71 -11.08 12.40 13.30
N LYS A 72 -12.01 11.45 13.45
CA LYS A 72 -12.66 11.16 14.74
C LYS A 72 -11.66 10.58 15.73
N GLU A 73 -10.93 9.54 15.31
CA GLU A 73 -9.97 8.79 16.12
C GLU A 73 -8.82 8.33 15.22
N PHE A 74 -7.69 7.91 15.80
CA PHE A 74 -6.54 7.44 15.00
C PHE A 74 -6.84 6.14 14.24
N PHE A 75 -7.67 5.25 14.81
CA PHE A 75 -7.91 3.91 14.26
C PHE A 75 -8.53 3.92 12.84
N PRO A 76 -9.60 4.69 12.56
CA PRO A 76 -10.12 4.81 11.19
C PRO A 76 -9.06 5.28 10.18
N PHE A 77 -8.26 6.28 10.53
CA PHE A 77 -7.18 6.77 9.67
C PHE A 77 -6.17 5.66 9.37
N TRP A 78 -5.65 5.01 10.41
CA TRP A 78 -4.71 3.90 10.28
C TRP A 78 -5.26 2.77 9.40
N ASN A 79 -6.51 2.38 9.62
CA ASN A 79 -7.16 1.32 8.85
C ASN A 79 -7.26 1.68 7.36
N GLN A 80 -7.61 2.92 7.03
CA GLN A 80 -7.68 3.37 5.64
C GLN A 80 -6.30 3.48 4.98
N ILE A 81 -5.27 3.89 5.72
CA ILE A 81 -3.88 3.86 5.23
C ILE A 81 -3.47 2.43 4.91
N LYS A 82 -3.70 1.48 5.84
CA LYS A 82 -3.35 0.07 5.65
C LYS A 82 -4.09 -0.57 4.48
N GLN A 83 -5.40 -0.33 4.38
CA GLN A 83 -6.20 -0.84 3.28
C GLN A 83 -5.68 -0.32 1.92
N THR A 84 -5.34 0.96 1.84
CA THR A 84 -4.82 1.57 0.61
C THR A 84 -3.44 1.04 0.26
N GLU A 85 -2.56 0.87 1.24
CA GLU A 85 -1.23 0.29 1.04
C GLU A 85 -1.31 -1.15 0.51
N ASP A 86 -2.20 -1.97 1.08
CA ASP A 86 -2.37 -3.34 0.64
C ASP A 86 -2.93 -3.42 -0.79
N GLU A 87 -3.90 -2.57 -1.17
CA GLU A 87 -4.38 -2.50 -2.56
C GLU A 87 -3.26 -2.10 -3.54
N ILE A 88 -2.45 -1.08 -3.21
CA ILE A 88 -1.32 -0.65 -4.04
C ILE A 88 -0.30 -1.79 -4.20
N ASN A 89 0.05 -2.47 -3.10
CA ASN A 89 1.00 -3.57 -3.14
C ASN A 89 0.46 -4.78 -3.92
N LEU A 90 -0.82 -5.10 -3.80
CA LEU A 90 -1.42 -6.19 -4.56
C LEU A 90 -1.35 -5.96 -6.07
N ILE A 91 -1.48 -4.71 -6.53
CA ILE A 91 -1.45 -4.35 -7.95
C ILE A 91 -0.01 -4.23 -8.46
N THR A 92 0.89 -3.65 -7.65
CA THR A 92 2.19 -3.15 -8.15
C THR A 92 3.40 -3.83 -7.53
N GLY A 93 3.24 -4.53 -6.40
CA GLY A 93 4.35 -5.01 -5.57
C GLY A 93 5.08 -3.90 -4.80
N PHE A 94 4.63 -2.64 -4.90
CA PHE A 94 5.21 -1.49 -4.22
C PHE A 94 4.37 -1.12 -2.99
N ARG A 95 5.03 -0.70 -1.90
CA ARG A 95 4.37 -0.13 -0.71
C ARG A 95 4.76 1.33 -0.53
N PRO A 96 3.81 2.28 -0.59
CA PRO A 96 4.11 3.69 -0.39
C PRO A 96 4.40 3.99 1.08
N SER A 97 5.60 4.52 1.36
CA SER A 97 5.96 5.06 2.69
C SER A 97 5.49 6.51 2.88
N LEU A 98 5.14 7.22 1.81
CA LEU A 98 4.64 8.58 1.86
C LEU A 98 3.14 8.61 2.15
N VAL A 99 2.71 9.50 3.03
CA VAL A 99 1.29 9.73 3.37
C VAL A 99 0.98 11.21 3.21
N ARG A 100 -0.15 11.51 2.58
CA ARG A 100 -0.76 12.84 2.62
C ARG A 100 -2.15 12.74 3.23
N ALA A 101 -2.42 13.58 4.21
CA ALA A 101 -3.71 13.62 4.89
C ALA A 101 -4.75 14.35 4.00
N PRO A 102 -5.94 13.76 3.75
CA PRO A 102 -7.09 14.46 3.19
C PRO A 102 -7.32 15.83 3.83
N GLY A 103 -7.27 16.91 3.03
CA GLY A 103 -7.40 18.30 3.51
C GLY A 103 -6.19 18.87 4.24
N GLY A 104 -5.07 18.14 4.29
CA GLY A 104 -3.85 18.51 4.99
C GLY A 104 -3.88 18.19 6.48
N THR A 105 -2.72 18.30 7.14
CA THR A 105 -2.61 17.97 8.57
C THR A 105 -3.15 19.07 9.50
N ALA A 106 -3.18 20.32 9.01
CA ALA A 106 -3.55 21.49 9.82
C ALA A 106 -5.01 21.43 10.29
N GLY A 107 -5.22 21.38 11.61
CA GLY A 107 -6.56 21.28 12.21
C GLY A 107 -7.11 19.86 12.27
N HIS A 108 -6.45 18.88 11.62
CA HIS A 108 -6.87 17.48 11.61
C HIS A 108 -5.96 16.61 12.48
N PHE A 109 -4.64 16.71 12.30
CA PHE A 109 -3.66 15.91 13.03
C PHE A 109 -3.28 16.53 14.38
N ASP A 110 -3.18 15.69 15.40
CA ASP A 110 -2.48 15.97 16.66
C ASP A 110 -1.13 15.21 16.70
N ASP A 111 -0.37 15.38 17.78
CA ASP A 111 0.95 14.74 17.94
C ASP A 111 0.90 13.21 17.86
N THR A 112 -0.24 12.60 18.20
CA THR A 112 -0.46 11.15 18.13
C THR A 112 -0.36 10.67 16.70
N TYR A 113 -0.99 11.37 15.75
CA TYR A 113 -0.97 10.99 14.34
C TYR A 113 0.46 11.00 13.80
N PHE A 114 1.18 12.10 14.00
CA PHE A 114 2.57 12.21 13.54
C PHE A 114 3.47 11.15 14.19
N SER A 115 3.35 10.95 15.51
CA SER A 115 4.15 9.98 16.24
C SER A 115 3.89 8.54 15.80
N LEU A 116 2.62 8.13 15.69
CA LEU A 116 2.27 6.76 15.35
C LEU A 116 2.51 6.46 13.87
N LEU A 117 2.25 7.39 12.95
CA LEU A 117 2.58 7.20 11.53
C LEU A 117 4.09 7.04 11.35
N LYS A 118 4.90 7.87 12.02
CA LYS A 118 6.36 7.75 12.00
C LYS A 118 6.83 6.41 12.59
N GLN A 119 6.26 5.97 13.72
CA GLN A 119 6.57 4.66 14.30
C GLN A 119 6.14 3.49 13.38
N GLY A 120 5.13 3.70 12.55
CA GLY A 120 4.72 2.76 11.50
C GLY A 120 5.58 2.79 10.24
N GLY A 121 6.59 3.66 10.17
CA GLY A 121 7.48 3.81 9.01
C GLY A 121 6.96 4.74 7.93
N TYR A 122 5.87 5.47 8.18
CA TYR A 122 5.35 6.46 7.23
C TYR A 122 5.98 7.83 7.41
N GLN A 123 6.13 8.55 6.30
CA GLN A 123 6.45 9.96 6.29
C GLN A 123 5.25 10.78 5.80
N VAL A 124 4.74 11.65 6.67
CA VAL A 124 3.63 12.55 6.34
C VAL A 124 4.16 13.77 5.62
N ILE A 125 3.59 14.11 4.45
CA ILE A 125 4.00 15.27 3.65
C ILE A 125 2.77 16.14 3.30
N ASP A 126 2.82 17.40 3.72
CA ASP A 126 1.88 18.45 3.31
C ASP A 126 2.40 19.15 2.02
N TRP A 127 2.27 20.48 1.94
CA TRP A 127 2.72 21.30 0.82
C TRP A 127 3.12 22.69 1.31
N ASN A 128 3.84 23.45 0.49
CA ASN A 128 4.16 24.86 0.76
C ASN A 128 3.68 25.82 -0.35
N VAL A 129 3.15 25.28 -1.45
CA VAL A 129 2.41 26.02 -2.48
C VAL A 129 1.09 25.31 -2.72
N ASP A 130 -0.01 26.00 -2.42
CA ASP A 130 -1.37 25.55 -2.74
C ASP A 130 -1.80 26.19 -4.07
N SER A 131 -2.10 25.38 -5.09
CA SER A 131 -2.62 25.89 -6.37
C SER A 131 -4.04 26.46 -6.25
N GLY A 132 -4.77 26.07 -5.20
CA GLY A 132 -6.15 26.44 -4.97
C GLY A 132 -7.12 25.82 -5.99
N ASP A 133 -6.72 24.77 -6.72
CA ASP A 133 -7.56 24.09 -7.70
C ASP A 133 -8.76 23.34 -7.09
N SER A 134 -8.74 23.08 -5.78
CA SER A 134 -9.84 22.52 -4.99
C SER A 134 -10.67 23.57 -4.23
N LYS A 135 -10.35 24.87 -4.34
CA LYS A 135 -11.01 25.96 -3.59
C LYS A 135 -12.53 26.03 -3.81
N ARG A 136 -12.98 25.70 -5.01
CA ARG A 136 -14.41 25.57 -5.39
C ARG A 136 -14.51 24.71 -6.64
N ARG A 137 -15.70 24.22 -6.96
CA ARG A 137 -15.93 23.50 -8.22
C ARG A 137 -15.53 24.37 -9.42
N SER A 138 -14.75 23.80 -10.34
CA SER A 138 -14.33 24.42 -11.60
C SER A 138 -13.55 25.74 -11.41
N VAL A 139 -12.52 25.73 -10.56
CA VAL A 139 -11.57 26.86 -10.46
C VAL A 139 -10.92 27.09 -11.83
N PRO A 140 -10.97 28.31 -12.41
CA PRO A 140 -10.40 28.56 -13.73
C PRO A 140 -8.88 28.32 -13.74
N ALA A 141 -8.37 27.74 -14.83
CA ALA A 141 -6.94 27.46 -14.99
C ALA A 141 -6.03 28.67 -14.70
N GLN A 142 -6.46 29.89 -15.05
CA GLN A 142 -5.70 31.10 -14.79
C GLN A 142 -5.54 31.42 -13.28
N GLU A 143 -6.54 31.11 -12.46
CA GLU A 143 -6.45 31.26 -11.00
C GLU A 143 -5.48 30.21 -10.43
N ILE A 144 -5.55 28.97 -10.93
CA ILE A 144 -4.65 27.86 -10.56
C ILE A 144 -3.20 28.23 -10.88
N ILE A 145 -2.92 28.67 -12.12
CA ILE A 145 -1.59 29.09 -12.56
C ILE A 145 -1.05 30.18 -11.63
N LYS A 146 -1.86 31.21 -11.34
CA LYS A 146 -1.44 32.34 -10.51
C LYS A 146 -0.98 31.88 -9.13
N ASN A 147 -1.72 30.99 -8.49
CA ASN A 147 -1.41 30.54 -7.13
C ASN A 147 -0.23 29.55 -7.12
N ALA A 148 -0.20 28.62 -8.09
CA ALA A 148 0.84 27.60 -8.21
C ALA A 148 2.22 28.16 -8.60
N THR A 149 2.29 29.42 -9.06
CA THR A 149 3.53 30.08 -9.51
C THR A 149 3.95 31.24 -8.62
N LEU A 150 3.42 31.31 -7.39
CA LEU A 150 3.88 32.28 -6.39
C LEU A 150 5.32 31.98 -5.98
N GLU A 151 6.18 33.00 -6.00
CA GLU A 151 7.55 32.85 -5.53
C GLU A 151 7.57 32.77 -3.99
N ILE A 152 8.10 31.66 -3.48
CA ILE A 152 8.32 31.45 -2.06
C ILE A 152 9.81 31.33 -1.75
N GLN A 153 10.21 31.77 -0.56
CA GLN A 153 11.61 31.78 -0.12
C GLN A 153 12.00 30.42 0.46
N THR A 154 12.14 29.42 -0.41
CA THR A 154 12.63 28.07 -0.10
C THR A 154 13.39 27.52 -1.31
N ASP A 155 14.24 26.54 -1.06
CA ASP A 155 14.93 25.76 -2.10
C ASP A 155 14.10 24.56 -2.56
N GLU A 156 13.11 24.13 -1.76
CA GLU A 156 12.21 23.02 -2.07
C GLU A 156 10.75 23.50 -2.12
N VAL A 157 10.13 23.38 -3.29
CA VAL A 157 8.75 23.79 -3.55
C VAL A 157 7.89 22.54 -3.75
N ILE A 158 6.88 22.34 -2.92
CA ILE A 158 5.91 21.24 -3.04
C ILE A 158 4.56 21.85 -3.41
N VAL A 159 4.15 21.65 -4.66
CA VAL A 159 2.92 22.21 -5.23
C VAL A 159 1.79 21.20 -5.07
N LEU A 160 0.74 21.58 -4.34
CA LEU A 160 -0.50 20.82 -4.25
C LEU A 160 -1.40 21.10 -5.46
N MET A 161 -1.76 20.04 -6.17
CA MET A 161 -2.77 19.99 -7.22
C MET A 161 -3.57 18.69 -7.06
N HIS A 162 -4.63 18.52 -7.85
CA HIS A 162 -5.48 17.33 -7.80
C HIS A 162 -5.68 16.76 -9.21
N ASP A 163 -5.61 15.43 -9.31
CA ASP A 163 -5.96 14.67 -10.52
C ASP A 163 -7.21 13.80 -10.32
N GLY A 164 -7.90 13.96 -9.19
CA GLY A 164 -9.24 13.43 -8.95
C GLY A 164 -10.31 13.98 -9.91
N GLY A 165 -11.50 13.37 -9.92
CA GLY A 165 -12.59 13.80 -10.80
C GLY A 165 -13.07 15.23 -10.52
N GLY A 166 -13.29 16.04 -11.56
CA GLY A 166 -13.74 17.44 -11.44
C GLY A 166 -12.63 18.50 -11.45
N HIS A 167 -11.38 18.08 -11.69
CA HIS A 167 -10.19 18.93 -11.77
C HIS A 167 -9.68 19.14 -13.21
N GLU A 168 -10.59 19.19 -14.20
CA GLU A 168 -10.22 19.37 -15.62
C GLU A 168 -9.45 20.67 -15.88
N GLU A 169 -9.68 21.71 -15.08
CA GLU A 169 -8.96 22.98 -15.19
C GLU A 169 -7.50 22.87 -14.73
N THR A 170 -7.18 21.93 -13.84
CA THR A 170 -5.79 21.63 -13.45
C THR A 170 -4.99 21.10 -14.64
N ILE A 171 -5.60 20.26 -15.48
CA ILE A 171 -4.98 19.76 -16.73
C ILE A 171 -4.61 20.90 -17.66
N LYS A 172 -5.49 21.91 -17.78
CA LYS A 172 -5.24 23.10 -18.62
C LYS A 172 -4.16 24.01 -18.04
N ALA A 173 -4.05 24.09 -16.72
CA ALA A 173 -3.06 24.91 -16.02
C ALA A 173 -1.66 24.31 -16.05
N LEU A 174 -1.57 22.97 -15.97
CA LEU A 174 -0.33 22.22 -15.73
C LEU A 174 0.82 22.56 -16.70
N PRO A 175 0.63 22.63 -18.04
CA PRO A 175 1.73 22.97 -18.95
C PRO A 175 2.35 24.35 -18.67
N THR A 176 1.53 25.33 -18.27
CA THR A 176 2.01 26.68 -17.95
C THR A 176 2.77 26.70 -16.62
N ILE A 177 2.31 25.93 -15.64
CA ILE A 177 2.98 25.79 -14.34
C ILE A 177 4.36 25.14 -14.53
N ILE A 178 4.44 24.04 -15.29
CA ILE A 178 5.72 23.38 -15.60
C ILE A 178 6.67 24.36 -16.29
N LYS A 179 6.19 25.06 -17.33
CA LYS A 179 6.99 26.05 -18.05
C LYS A 179 7.53 27.15 -17.13
N PHE A 180 6.73 27.66 -16.20
CA PHE A 180 7.18 28.68 -15.25
C PHE A 180 8.38 28.20 -14.41
N TYR A 181 8.31 27.01 -13.84
CA TYR A 181 9.40 26.47 -13.02
C TYR A 181 10.64 26.13 -13.86
N GLN A 182 10.46 25.64 -15.09
CA GLN A 182 11.56 25.43 -16.05
C GLN A 182 12.26 26.75 -16.42
N ASP A 183 11.50 27.80 -16.76
CA ASP A 183 12.03 29.12 -17.12
C ASP A 183 12.78 29.77 -15.94
N LYS A 184 12.45 29.37 -14.70
CA LYS A 184 13.13 29.79 -13.46
C LYS A 184 14.30 28.89 -13.07
N GLY A 185 14.58 27.82 -13.82
CA GLY A 185 15.71 26.91 -13.60
C GLY A 185 15.53 25.92 -12.45
N TYR A 186 14.29 25.64 -12.02
CA TYR A 186 14.03 24.60 -11.02
C TYR A 186 14.30 23.21 -11.60
N LYS A 187 14.89 22.34 -10.79
CA LYS A 187 14.90 20.90 -11.04
C LYS A 187 13.52 20.34 -10.71
N PHE A 188 12.99 19.44 -11.53
CA PHE A 188 11.80 18.65 -11.20
C PHE A 188 12.24 17.33 -10.60
N ASP A 189 11.61 16.93 -9.50
CA ASP A 189 11.87 15.65 -8.86
C ASP A 189 10.61 15.09 -8.21
N VAL A 190 10.71 13.86 -7.71
CA VAL A 190 9.64 13.21 -6.94
C VAL A 190 9.96 13.27 -5.45
N LEU A 191 8.92 13.33 -4.61
CA LEU A 191 9.10 13.22 -3.17
C LEU A 191 9.64 11.83 -2.80
N SER A 192 10.47 11.77 -1.77
CA SER A 192 10.99 10.53 -1.19
C SER A 192 10.86 10.55 0.33
N SER A 193 10.85 9.38 0.98
CA SER A 193 10.81 9.28 2.44
C SER A 193 12.13 9.65 3.13
N GLU A 194 13.18 9.95 2.37
CA GLU A 194 14.53 10.24 2.87
C GLU A 194 14.76 11.74 3.09
N GLN A 195 13.95 12.60 2.46
CA GLN A 195 14.08 14.05 2.61
C GLN A 195 13.34 14.55 3.86
N GLU A 196 13.69 15.73 4.35
CA GLU A 196 12.94 16.36 5.44
C GLU A 196 11.52 16.73 4.97
N PRO A 197 10.46 16.35 5.70
CA PRO A 197 9.11 16.56 5.21
C PRO A 197 8.66 18.00 5.47
N VAL A 198 7.96 18.58 4.50
CA VAL A 198 7.13 19.76 4.74
C VAL A 198 5.88 19.32 5.48
N GLN A 199 5.73 19.77 6.73
CA GLN A 199 4.58 19.47 7.58
C GLN A 199 4.02 20.76 8.17
N PHE A 200 2.69 20.89 8.21
CA PHE A 200 2.08 21.98 8.94
C PHE A 200 2.24 21.80 10.45
N LYS A 201 2.33 22.91 11.16
CA LYS A 201 2.37 22.87 12.63
C LYS A 201 1.01 22.39 13.15
N VAL A 202 1.06 21.51 14.15
CA VAL A 202 -0.14 21.11 14.89
C VAL A 202 -0.84 22.36 15.43
N SER A 203 -2.10 22.54 15.03
CA SER A 203 -2.88 23.71 15.44
C SER A 203 -3.33 23.58 16.90
N LYS A 204 -3.57 24.71 17.56
CA LYS A 204 -4.15 24.71 18.91
C LYS A 204 -5.50 23.98 18.96
N SER A 205 -6.31 24.11 17.92
CA SER A 205 -7.60 23.40 17.84
C SER A 205 -7.40 21.89 17.83
N ALA A 206 -6.41 21.38 17.10
CA ALA A 206 -6.10 19.96 17.07
C ALA A 206 -5.56 19.44 18.41
N GLN A 207 -4.72 20.22 19.11
CA GLN A 207 -4.21 19.87 20.45
C GLN A 207 -5.32 19.72 21.49
N THR A 208 -6.44 20.41 21.31
CA THR A 208 -7.60 20.34 22.22
C THR A 208 -8.58 19.21 21.88
N LEU A 209 -8.37 18.48 20.79
CA LEU A 209 -9.18 17.32 20.46
C LEU A 209 -8.78 16.18 21.41
N ASN A 210 -9.58 15.96 22.45
CA ASN A 210 -9.40 14.87 23.41
C ASN A 210 -9.75 13.51 22.78
N ARG A 211 -8.99 13.09 21.77
CA ARG A 211 -9.13 11.79 21.11
C ARG A 211 -8.64 10.65 22.00
N HIS A 212 -9.21 9.47 21.79
CA HIS A 212 -8.76 8.27 22.48
C HIS A 212 -7.39 7.86 21.97
N GLN A 213 -6.47 7.73 22.92
CA GLN A 213 -5.11 7.26 22.62
C GLN A 213 -5.13 5.74 22.42
N PRO A 214 -4.57 5.24 21.31
CA PRO A 214 -4.41 3.80 21.13
C PRO A 214 -3.61 3.18 22.28
N SER A 215 -4.02 2.00 22.73
CA SER A 215 -3.32 1.30 23.81
C SER A 215 -1.93 0.84 23.35
N GLN A 216 -0.98 0.70 24.28
CA GLN A 216 0.36 0.20 23.97
C GLN A 216 0.32 -1.20 23.34
N SER A 217 -0.60 -2.06 23.78
CA SER A 217 -0.81 -3.38 23.18
C SER A 217 -1.28 -3.27 21.73
N TRP A 218 -2.13 -2.30 21.40
CA TRP A 218 -2.58 -2.07 20.03
C TRP A 218 -1.44 -1.55 19.15
N ILE A 219 -0.69 -0.55 19.64
CA ILE A 219 0.48 0.02 18.94
C ILE A 219 1.52 -1.08 18.65
N ALA A 220 1.83 -1.93 19.63
CA ALA A 220 2.80 -3.02 19.48
C ALA A 220 2.36 -4.11 18.48
N THR A 221 1.06 -4.26 18.22
CA THR A 221 0.52 -5.31 17.34
C THR A 221 0.13 -4.80 15.95
N HIS A 222 -0.08 -3.49 15.78
CA HIS A 222 -0.55 -2.89 14.53
C HIS A 222 0.47 -1.91 13.94
N VAL A 223 1.02 -1.01 14.76
CA VAL A 223 1.86 0.12 14.28
C VAL A 223 3.31 -0.29 14.18
N ILE A 224 3.93 -0.73 15.28
CA ILE A 224 5.37 -1.03 15.32
C ILE A 224 5.78 -2.08 14.27
N PRO A 225 5.05 -3.19 14.07
CA PRO A 225 5.43 -4.17 13.06
C PRO A 225 5.38 -3.63 11.62
N ASN A 226 4.61 -2.57 11.37
CA ASN A 226 4.46 -2.00 10.03
C ASN A 226 5.77 -1.41 9.49
N ALA A 227 6.59 -0.81 10.37
CA ALA A 227 7.86 -0.21 9.96
C ALA A 227 8.81 -1.21 9.28
N ALA A 228 8.70 -2.49 9.62
CA ALA A 228 9.50 -3.55 8.99
C ALA A 228 9.20 -3.72 7.48
N LEU A 229 8.02 -3.31 7.00
CA LEU A 229 7.66 -3.34 5.58
C LEU A 229 8.48 -2.36 4.72
N PHE A 230 9.12 -1.38 5.36
CA PHE A 230 9.95 -0.38 4.69
C PHE A 230 11.45 -0.56 4.98
N ALA A 231 11.82 -1.57 5.75
CA ALA A 231 13.22 -1.85 6.06
C ALA A 231 13.88 -2.67 4.95
N GLU A 232 15.19 -2.48 4.77
CA GLU A 232 15.96 -3.31 3.86
C GLU A 232 16.09 -4.74 4.41
N GLY A 233 15.99 -5.73 3.52
CA GLY A 233 16.26 -7.11 3.88
C GLY A 233 16.02 -8.06 2.72
N LYS A 234 16.25 -9.35 2.98
CA LYS A 234 16.04 -10.40 1.97
C LYS A 234 14.56 -10.51 1.62
N ARG A 235 14.23 -10.58 0.34
CA ARG A 235 12.89 -11.01 -0.09
C ARG A 235 12.73 -12.52 0.12
N LEU A 236 11.48 -12.97 0.20
CA LEU A 236 11.09 -14.37 0.22
C LEU A 236 10.46 -14.73 -1.13
N VAL A 237 11.18 -15.49 -1.95
CA VAL A 237 10.68 -16.03 -3.22
C VAL A 237 9.98 -17.37 -2.98
N LEU A 238 8.78 -17.48 -3.51
CA LEU A 238 7.93 -18.67 -3.47
C LEU A 238 7.78 -19.23 -4.88
N GLU A 239 8.39 -20.39 -5.12
CA GLU A 239 8.28 -21.13 -6.37
C GLU A 239 7.37 -22.36 -6.14
N VAL A 240 6.08 -22.19 -6.42
CA VAL A 240 5.03 -23.13 -6.07
C VAL A 240 4.44 -23.72 -7.37
N GLY A 241 4.91 -24.92 -7.73
CA GLY A 241 4.54 -25.55 -9.01
C GLY A 241 5.13 -24.78 -10.19
N ARG A 242 4.28 -24.15 -11.01
CA ARG A 242 4.69 -23.31 -12.15
C ARG A 242 4.58 -21.82 -11.87
N MET A 243 4.15 -21.45 -10.67
CA MET A 243 4.01 -20.06 -10.27
C MET A 243 5.22 -19.64 -9.46
N GLU A 244 5.73 -18.46 -9.76
CA GLU A 244 6.73 -17.78 -8.95
C GLU A 244 6.15 -16.46 -8.46
N THR A 245 6.33 -16.16 -7.18
CA THR A 245 5.98 -14.87 -6.58
C THR A 245 6.96 -14.54 -5.46
N SER A 246 6.91 -13.31 -4.94
CA SER A 246 7.74 -12.90 -3.79
C SER A 246 6.95 -12.11 -2.76
N LEU A 247 7.45 -12.18 -1.54
CA LEU A 247 7.13 -11.30 -0.42
C LEU A 247 8.39 -10.51 -0.08
N GLU A 248 8.29 -9.20 0.01
CA GLU A 248 9.42 -8.34 0.37
C GLU A 248 9.77 -8.47 1.86
N HIS A 249 10.89 -7.88 2.27
CA HIS A 249 11.23 -7.81 3.69
C HIS A 249 10.09 -7.17 4.50
N GLY A 250 9.83 -7.71 5.70
CA GLY A 250 8.70 -7.30 6.54
C GLY A 250 7.35 -7.89 6.14
N GLU A 251 7.17 -8.36 4.89
CA GLU A 251 5.93 -9.02 4.44
C GLU A 251 5.83 -10.48 4.87
N TYR A 252 6.93 -11.04 5.36
CA TYR A 252 7.01 -12.34 6.00
C TYR A 252 7.79 -12.21 7.32
N MET A 253 7.72 -13.23 8.16
CA MET A 253 8.53 -13.30 9.38
C MET A 253 9.25 -14.62 9.49
N ILE A 254 10.45 -14.58 10.05
CA ILE A 254 11.15 -15.79 10.48
C ILE A 254 11.07 -15.81 12.00
N THR A 255 10.38 -16.81 12.55
CA THR A 255 10.47 -17.18 13.96
C THR A 255 11.55 -18.25 14.12
N GLU A 256 11.93 -18.60 15.36
CA GLU A 256 13.04 -19.54 15.63
C GLU A 256 12.99 -20.85 14.82
N ASP A 257 11.80 -21.30 14.40
CA ASP A 257 11.60 -22.54 13.64
C ASP A 257 10.76 -22.40 12.34
N LYS A 258 10.17 -21.24 12.02
CA LYS A 258 9.15 -21.13 10.95
C LYS A 258 9.24 -19.84 10.15
N ILE A 259 8.92 -19.95 8.85
CA ILE A 259 8.57 -18.80 8.01
C ILE A 259 7.06 -18.60 8.13
N MET A 260 6.65 -17.47 8.70
CA MET A 260 5.27 -17.05 8.84
C MET A 260 4.92 -16.07 7.73
N VAL A 261 3.76 -16.26 7.11
CA VAL A 261 3.29 -15.44 5.98
C VAL A 261 1.85 -14.98 6.19
N PRO A 262 1.47 -13.79 5.68
CA PRO A 262 0.09 -13.31 5.71
C PRO A 262 -0.75 -14.16 4.76
N LEU A 263 -1.71 -14.92 5.30
CA LEU A 263 -2.42 -15.97 4.57
C LEU A 263 -3.06 -15.45 3.29
N ARG A 264 -3.84 -14.38 3.38
CA ARG A 264 -4.60 -13.85 2.24
C ARG A 264 -3.67 -13.35 1.13
N ILE A 265 -2.75 -12.44 1.48
CA ILE A 265 -1.81 -11.84 0.52
C ILE A 265 -0.98 -12.92 -0.19
N THR A 266 -0.47 -13.89 0.57
CA THR A 266 0.35 -14.99 0.02
C THR A 266 -0.45 -15.84 -0.96
N MET A 267 -1.68 -16.21 -0.61
CA MET A 267 -2.52 -17.05 -1.46
C MET A 267 -3.02 -16.31 -2.70
N ASP A 268 -3.39 -15.03 -2.56
CA ASP A 268 -3.80 -14.19 -3.69
C ASP A 268 -2.64 -14.03 -4.70
N LYS A 269 -1.40 -13.80 -4.22
CA LYS A 269 -0.18 -13.78 -5.05
C LYS A 269 0.10 -15.12 -5.74
N LEU A 270 -0.29 -16.23 -5.12
CA LEU A 270 -0.25 -17.59 -5.69
C LEU A 270 -1.48 -17.90 -6.58
N GLY A 271 -2.33 -16.92 -6.87
CA GLY A 271 -3.51 -17.10 -7.72
C GLY A 271 -4.60 -17.98 -7.09
N VAL A 272 -4.56 -18.18 -5.77
CA VAL A 272 -5.51 -19.01 -5.03
C VAL A 272 -6.45 -18.12 -4.21
N GLN A 273 -7.74 -18.18 -4.54
CA GLN A 273 -8.75 -17.42 -3.81
C GLN A 273 -8.95 -17.93 -2.38
N VAL A 274 -8.90 -17.00 -1.45
CA VAL A 274 -9.22 -17.22 -0.03
C VAL A 274 -10.63 -16.71 0.25
N LYS A 275 -11.49 -17.58 0.81
CA LYS A 275 -12.86 -17.20 1.22
C LYS A 275 -12.97 -17.10 2.73
N TRP A 276 -13.58 -16.03 3.21
CA TRP A 276 -13.86 -15.84 4.62
C TRP A 276 -15.31 -16.25 4.95
N ASP A 277 -15.46 -17.13 5.92
CA ASP A 277 -16.74 -17.44 6.57
C ASP A 277 -16.78 -16.75 7.93
N ALA A 278 -17.34 -15.55 7.96
CA ALA A 278 -17.46 -14.74 9.17
C ALA A 278 -18.34 -15.41 10.23
N LYS A 279 -19.36 -16.18 9.83
CA LYS A 279 -20.30 -16.83 10.74
C LYS A 279 -19.60 -17.90 11.56
N ASN A 280 -18.75 -18.69 10.91
CA ASN A 280 -18.04 -19.80 11.53
C ASN A 280 -16.60 -19.44 11.94
N LYS A 281 -16.16 -18.19 11.73
CA LYS A 281 -14.78 -17.73 11.95
C LYS A 281 -13.75 -18.63 11.24
N GLN A 282 -14.08 -19.01 10.01
CA GLN A 282 -13.28 -19.92 9.21
C GLN A 282 -12.74 -19.22 7.96
N VAL A 283 -11.50 -19.54 7.62
CA VAL A 283 -10.95 -19.30 6.29
C VAL A 283 -11.09 -20.58 5.48
N MET A 284 -11.52 -20.47 4.22
CA MET A 284 -11.62 -21.58 3.30
C MET A 284 -10.73 -21.36 2.07
N ILE A 285 -9.91 -22.36 1.77
CA ILE A 285 -9.04 -22.39 0.60
C ILE A 285 -9.40 -23.64 -0.20
N GLN A 286 -9.78 -23.45 -1.47
CA GLN A 286 -10.22 -24.54 -2.33
C GLN A 286 -9.08 -25.00 -3.24
N LYS A 287 -8.85 -26.31 -3.28
CA LYS A 287 -7.92 -26.95 -4.21
C LYS A 287 -8.54 -28.19 -4.83
N GLY A 288 -9.02 -28.07 -6.07
CA GLY A 288 -9.65 -29.19 -6.78
C GLY A 288 -10.85 -29.77 -6.00
N LEU A 289 -10.70 -31.01 -5.54
CA LEU A 289 -11.71 -31.73 -4.74
C LEU A 289 -11.51 -31.60 -3.23
N GLU A 290 -10.53 -30.84 -2.78
CA GLU A 290 -10.22 -30.66 -1.36
C GLU A 290 -10.48 -29.20 -0.95
N THR A 291 -10.87 -29.02 0.31
CA THR A 291 -10.99 -27.69 0.93
C THR A 291 -10.21 -27.70 2.22
N LEU A 292 -9.24 -26.80 2.35
CA LEU A 292 -8.62 -26.46 3.63
C LEU A 292 -9.51 -25.45 4.34
N GLN A 293 -9.93 -25.78 5.56
CA GLN A 293 -10.65 -24.91 6.49
C GLN A 293 -9.74 -24.57 7.65
N ILE A 294 -9.61 -23.29 7.98
CA ILE A 294 -8.79 -22.80 9.09
C ILE A 294 -9.72 -22.08 10.06
N HIS A 295 -9.87 -22.60 11.27
CA HIS A 295 -10.65 -21.95 12.31
C HIS A 295 -9.77 -20.94 13.08
N VAL A 296 -10.07 -19.66 12.91
CA VAL A 296 -9.14 -18.57 13.25
C VAL A 296 -8.87 -18.46 14.75
N SER A 297 -9.86 -18.76 15.59
CA SER A 297 -9.69 -18.63 17.05
C SER A 297 -9.07 -19.85 17.73
N THR A 298 -9.12 -21.03 17.09
CA THR A 298 -8.60 -22.27 17.71
C THR A 298 -7.27 -22.71 17.10
N GLY A 299 -6.94 -22.27 15.89
CA GLY A 299 -5.77 -22.81 15.17
C GLY A 299 -6.03 -24.16 14.52
N GLU A 300 -7.28 -24.64 14.52
CA GLU A 300 -7.62 -25.92 13.92
C GLU A 300 -7.67 -25.80 12.40
N TRP A 301 -6.89 -26.65 11.73
CA TRP A 301 -6.83 -26.78 10.29
C TRP A 301 -7.42 -28.12 9.89
N THR A 302 -8.41 -28.08 9.01
CA THR A 302 -9.19 -29.24 8.58
C THR A 302 -9.19 -29.31 7.07
N VAL A 303 -8.71 -30.43 6.50
CA VAL A 303 -8.80 -30.70 5.06
C VAL A 303 -9.95 -31.66 4.80
N LEU A 304 -10.92 -31.22 4.00
CA LEU A 304 -12.13 -31.99 3.67
C LEU A 304 -12.13 -32.41 2.20
N ASN A 305 -12.54 -33.64 1.93
CA ASN A 305 -12.86 -34.08 0.56
C ASN A 305 -14.26 -33.60 0.18
N ARG A 306 -14.39 -32.80 -0.88
CA ARG A 306 -15.66 -32.23 -1.34
C ARG A 306 -16.65 -33.25 -1.90
N LYS A 307 -16.19 -34.42 -2.37
CA LYS A 307 -17.09 -35.47 -2.90
C LYS A 307 -17.73 -36.28 -1.78
N THR A 308 -16.95 -36.63 -0.76
CA THR A 308 -17.42 -37.50 0.32
C THR A 308 -17.79 -36.74 1.59
N ASN A 309 -17.48 -35.44 1.64
CA ASN A 309 -17.46 -34.62 2.85
C ASN A 309 -16.63 -35.25 4.00
N GLY A 310 -15.69 -36.13 3.64
CA GLY A 310 -14.85 -36.85 4.59
C GLY A 310 -13.66 -36.02 5.04
N LEU A 311 -13.37 -36.10 6.34
CA LEU A 311 -12.17 -35.51 6.94
C LEU A 311 -10.92 -36.25 6.47
N ILE A 312 -9.96 -35.52 5.89
CA ILE A 312 -8.66 -36.04 5.47
C ILE A 312 -7.60 -35.73 6.54
N VAL A 313 -7.54 -34.48 7.00
CA VAL A 313 -6.60 -33.99 8.00
C VAL A 313 -7.36 -33.13 9.02
N SER A 314 -7.07 -33.28 10.31
CA SER A 314 -7.36 -32.29 11.35
C SER A 314 -6.15 -32.16 12.25
N ARG A 315 -5.66 -30.94 12.44
CA ARG A 315 -4.51 -30.63 13.31
C ARG A 315 -4.56 -29.19 13.79
N ASN A 316 -3.95 -28.94 14.94
CA ASN A 316 -3.69 -27.58 15.38
C ASN A 316 -2.38 -27.07 14.79
N VAL A 317 -2.43 -25.91 14.15
CA VAL A 317 -1.27 -25.21 13.57
C VAL A 317 -1.10 -23.89 14.33
N PRO A 318 0.11 -23.56 14.82
CA PRO A 318 0.33 -22.29 15.49
C PRO A 318 0.17 -21.14 14.49
N MET A 319 -0.79 -20.27 14.73
CA MET A 319 -1.05 -19.08 13.92
C MET A 319 -0.90 -17.83 14.78
N GLN A 320 -0.70 -16.68 14.14
CA GLN A 320 -0.68 -15.39 14.81
C GLN A 320 -1.68 -14.46 14.13
N LEU A 321 -2.51 -13.80 14.92
CA LEU A 321 -3.31 -12.68 14.45
C LEU A 321 -2.55 -11.39 14.76
N ARG A 322 -2.19 -10.62 13.72
CA ARG A 322 -1.57 -9.30 13.87
C ARG A 322 -2.46 -8.27 13.20
N GLY A 323 -3.08 -7.44 14.02
CA GLY A 323 -4.27 -6.69 13.63
C GLY A 323 -5.32 -7.61 13.02
N ASP A 324 -5.76 -7.32 11.81
CA ASP A 324 -6.76 -8.12 11.09
C ASP A 324 -6.15 -9.16 10.15
N THR A 325 -4.82 -9.29 10.15
CA THR A 325 -4.10 -10.21 9.27
C THR A 325 -3.83 -11.54 9.99
N LEU A 326 -4.27 -12.63 9.38
CA LEU A 326 -3.94 -13.98 9.83
C LEU A 326 -2.58 -14.42 9.26
N TRP A 327 -1.61 -14.61 10.14
CA TRP A 327 -0.28 -15.10 9.82
C TRP A 327 -0.18 -16.58 10.10
N VAL A 328 0.26 -17.35 9.10
CA VAL A 328 0.33 -18.80 9.16
C VAL A 328 1.73 -19.31 8.81
N PRO A 329 2.13 -20.49 9.30
CA PRO A 329 3.35 -21.14 8.86
C PRO A 329 3.29 -21.51 7.37
N LEU A 330 4.23 -21.03 6.58
CA LEU A 330 4.27 -21.25 5.13
C LEU A 330 4.41 -22.72 4.77
N ARG A 331 5.23 -23.49 5.50
CA ARG A 331 5.44 -24.91 5.22
C ARG A 331 4.13 -25.70 5.35
N GLU A 332 3.43 -25.52 6.46
CA GLU A 332 2.13 -26.14 6.71
C GLU A 332 1.09 -25.66 5.68
N LEU A 333 1.06 -24.37 5.37
CA LEU A 333 0.19 -23.84 4.31
C LEU A 333 0.40 -24.55 2.98
N LEU A 334 1.66 -24.68 2.54
CA LEU A 334 2.00 -25.36 1.29
C LEU A 334 1.68 -26.87 1.35
N GLN A 335 1.98 -27.55 2.46
CA GLN A 335 1.67 -28.97 2.64
C GLN A 335 0.18 -29.27 2.56
N GLU A 336 -0.64 -28.52 3.29
CA GLU A 336 -2.10 -28.72 3.33
C GLU A 336 -2.80 -28.20 2.07
N THR A 337 -2.14 -27.32 1.32
CA THR A 337 -2.50 -26.99 -0.06
C THR A 337 -1.81 -27.92 -1.07
N GLY A 338 -1.31 -29.08 -0.63
CA GLY A 338 -0.91 -30.22 -1.45
C GLY A 338 0.45 -30.09 -2.16
N HIS A 339 1.39 -29.34 -1.59
CA HIS A 339 2.79 -29.26 -1.98
C HIS A 339 3.66 -29.92 -0.89
N LYS A 340 4.06 -31.17 -1.10
CA LYS A 340 4.74 -31.98 -0.06
C LYS A 340 6.27 -31.89 -0.08
N ASP A 341 6.85 -31.77 -1.28
CA ASP A 341 8.30 -31.72 -1.47
C ASP A 341 8.79 -30.27 -1.43
N ILE A 342 8.90 -29.72 -0.23
CA ILE A 342 9.29 -28.33 0.03
C ILE A 342 10.78 -28.24 0.37
N SER A 343 11.52 -27.50 -0.44
CA SER A 343 12.92 -27.13 -0.20
C SER A 343 13.05 -25.65 0.15
N ILE A 344 14.02 -25.32 1.00
CA ILE A 344 14.34 -23.94 1.37
C ILE A 344 15.82 -23.72 1.09
N SER A 345 16.15 -22.62 0.42
CA SER A 345 17.52 -22.15 0.20
C SER A 345 17.61 -20.66 0.50
N MET A 346 18.82 -20.16 0.68
CA MET A 346 19.08 -18.75 0.99
C MET A 346 20.37 -18.31 0.30
N ASN A 347 20.38 -17.09 -0.23
CA ASN A 347 21.58 -16.38 -0.67
C ASN A 347 21.62 -14.98 -0.04
N GLU A 348 22.46 -14.07 -0.55
CA GLU A 348 22.60 -12.71 -0.02
C GLU A 348 21.36 -11.82 -0.25
N GLU A 349 20.56 -12.09 -1.26
CA GLU A 349 19.42 -11.26 -1.69
C GLU A 349 18.06 -11.84 -1.28
N GLU A 350 17.94 -13.18 -1.18
CA GLU A 350 16.65 -13.83 -0.99
C GLU A 350 16.70 -15.12 -0.15
N TRP A 351 15.56 -15.39 0.49
CA TRP A 351 15.13 -16.73 0.85
C TRP A 351 14.31 -17.30 -0.30
N ARG A 352 14.54 -18.55 -0.68
CA ARG A 352 13.76 -19.23 -1.73
C ARG A 352 13.14 -20.50 -1.20
N VAL A 353 11.81 -20.61 -1.32
CA VAL A 353 11.03 -21.78 -0.98
C VAL A 353 10.47 -22.37 -2.27
N SER A 354 10.95 -23.55 -2.65
CA SER A 354 10.55 -24.22 -3.89
C SER A 354 9.82 -25.53 -3.59
N THR A 355 8.72 -25.77 -4.30
CA THR A 355 7.96 -27.03 -4.25
C THR A 355 8.16 -27.78 -5.56
N ARG A 356 8.51 -29.06 -5.54
CA ARG A 356 8.51 -29.87 -6.78
C ARG A 356 7.07 -30.21 -7.17
N GLU A 357 6.74 -30.16 -8.47
CA GLU A 357 5.50 -30.81 -8.94
C GLU A 357 5.57 -32.28 -8.51
N ALA A 358 4.55 -32.76 -7.79
CA ALA A 358 4.30 -34.20 -7.71
C ALA A 358 4.00 -34.66 -9.14
N THR A 359 5.03 -35.08 -9.85
CA THR A 359 4.88 -35.72 -11.16
C THR A 359 4.03 -36.96 -10.87
N LYS A 360 2.72 -36.89 -11.14
CA LYS A 360 1.95 -38.11 -11.33
C LYS A 360 2.48 -38.73 -12.62
N ILE A 361 3.52 -39.54 -12.47
CA ILE A 361 3.94 -40.50 -13.47
C ILE A 361 2.79 -41.50 -13.59
N TYR A 362 1.79 -41.17 -14.39
CA TYR A 362 1.01 -42.19 -15.09
C TYR A 362 1.84 -42.59 -16.31
N LEU A 363 2.86 -43.41 -16.08
CA LEU A 363 3.31 -44.30 -17.13
C LEU A 363 2.16 -45.26 -17.40
N ASN A 364 1.52 -45.08 -18.55
CA ASN A 364 0.70 -46.10 -19.18
C ASN A 364 1.55 -47.38 -19.26
N GLN A 365 1.36 -48.29 -18.32
CA GLN A 365 1.56 -49.70 -18.59
C GLN A 365 0.18 -50.27 -18.90
N ASN A 366 -0.07 -50.49 -20.19
CA ASN A 366 -0.78 -51.65 -20.71
C ASN A 366 -0.33 -51.83 -22.16
N LEU A 367 0.56 -52.82 -22.31
CA LEU A 367 0.62 -53.70 -23.49
C LEU A 367 -0.67 -54.52 -23.58
#